data_AF-A0A942KVB8-F1
#
_entry.id   AF-A0A942KVB8-F1
#
_cell.length_a   1.000
_cell.length_b   1.000
_cell.length_c   1.000
_cell.angle_alpha   90.00
_cell.angle_beta   90.00
_cell.angle_gamma   90.00
#
_symmetry.space_group_name_H-M   'P 1'
#
loop_
_entity.id
_entity.type
_entity.pdbx_description
1 polymer ?
#
loop_
_entity_poly.entity_id
_entity_poly.type
_entity_poly.pdbx_seq_one_letter_code
_entity_poly.pdbx_strand_id
1 'polypeptide(L)'
;MREKVGFPWTGFPDDMFFWARGGVASWGTLCGSLIPPGAIFELVAGRATGLQMISELLGWYQTYPFPSTKWDGAGSTFPKQLQTVANSPLCHQSISKWVNAANVKVGSRERADRCGKVSGDVAFKATELLNTFADGKFVVAFKPTDDYAGCLPCHRGANSMLDDQMGLANCLPCHDDPGYKSVPHQLKK
;
A
#
# COMPACT_ATOMS: atom_id res chain seq x y z
N MET A 1 -13.39 10.40 -14.39
CA MET A 1 -13.55 11.87 -14.17
C MET A 1 -13.44 12.66 -15.47
N ARG A 2 -12.40 12.46 -16.29
CA ARG A 2 -12.24 13.12 -17.62
C ARG A 2 -13.52 13.15 -18.47
N GLU A 3 -14.08 11.97 -18.75
CA GLU A 3 -15.25 11.82 -19.65
C GLU A 3 -16.55 12.43 -19.10
N LYS A 4 -16.78 12.31 -17.78
CA LYS A 4 -18.07 12.68 -17.16
C LYS A 4 -18.09 14.09 -16.57
N VAL A 5 -16.93 14.62 -16.15
CA VAL A 5 -16.82 15.91 -15.45
C VAL A 5 -16.14 16.98 -16.31
N GLY A 6 -15.20 16.61 -17.18
CA GLY A 6 -14.45 17.57 -17.98
C GLY A 6 -13.30 18.23 -17.21
N PHE A 7 -13.06 19.52 -17.45
CA PHE A 7 -12.03 20.30 -16.77
C PHE A 7 -12.28 20.35 -15.24
N PRO A 8 -11.26 20.27 -14.36
CA PRO A 8 -9.81 20.26 -14.64
C PRO A 8 -9.23 18.87 -15.00
N TRP A 9 -10.02 17.80 -14.93
CA TRP A 9 -9.53 16.43 -15.10
C TRP A 9 -9.00 16.13 -16.50
N THR A 10 -9.55 16.77 -17.53
CA THR A 10 -9.04 16.67 -18.91
C THR A 10 -7.64 17.24 -19.08
N GLY A 11 -7.21 18.16 -18.20
CA GLY A 11 -5.86 18.74 -18.20
C GLY A 11 -4.82 17.87 -17.51
N PHE A 12 -5.22 16.75 -16.87
CA PHE A 12 -4.31 15.86 -16.16
C PHE A 12 -3.56 14.97 -17.18
N PRO A 13 -2.21 15.03 -17.27
CA PRO A 13 -1.47 14.16 -18.18
C PRO A 13 -1.54 12.70 -17.72
N ASP A 14 -2.06 11.83 -18.59
CA ASP A 14 -2.32 10.41 -18.28
C ASP A 14 -1.01 9.66 -17.90
N ASP A 15 0.11 10.03 -18.51
CA ASP A 15 1.41 9.39 -18.29
C ASP A 15 2.23 9.98 -17.13
N MET A 16 1.69 10.96 -16.38
CA MET A 16 2.48 11.65 -15.34
C MET A 16 2.98 10.73 -14.23
N PHE A 17 2.34 9.58 -14.04
CA PHE A 17 2.71 8.59 -13.03
C PHE A 17 3.44 7.39 -13.60
N PHE A 18 3.85 7.42 -14.89
CA PHE A 18 4.58 6.30 -15.50
C PHE A 18 5.89 5.98 -14.77
N TRP A 19 6.51 6.98 -14.13
CA TRP A 19 7.70 6.82 -13.29
C TRP A 19 7.46 5.93 -12.06
N ALA A 20 6.22 5.78 -11.58
CA ALA A 20 5.86 4.95 -10.43
C ALA A 20 6.05 3.44 -10.68
N ARG A 21 6.19 3.02 -11.95
CA ARG A 21 6.32 1.62 -12.34
C ARG A 21 7.49 0.92 -11.63
N GLY A 22 7.28 -0.35 -11.26
CA GLY A 22 8.31 -1.16 -10.60
C GLY A 22 8.67 -0.70 -9.19
N GLY A 23 7.84 0.13 -8.56
CA GLY A 23 8.13 0.73 -7.27
C GLY A 23 9.11 1.88 -7.38
N VAL A 24 8.74 2.89 -8.18
CA VAL A 24 9.55 4.06 -8.55
C VAL A 24 10.75 3.67 -9.40
N ALA A 25 10.63 3.80 -10.73
CA ALA A 25 11.68 3.48 -11.70
C ALA A 25 12.38 2.14 -11.46
N SER A 26 11.61 1.10 -11.10
CA SER A 26 12.11 -0.24 -10.78
C SER A 26 13.00 -0.36 -9.53
N TRP A 27 12.98 0.61 -8.61
CA TRP A 27 13.71 0.53 -7.33
C TRP A 27 13.04 -0.38 -6.30
N GLY A 28 11.83 -0.87 -6.55
CA GLY A 28 11.12 -1.76 -5.63
C GLY A 28 10.65 -1.09 -4.34
N THR A 29 10.55 0.24 -4.31
CA THR A 29 10.10 1.03 -3.15
C THR A 29 8.57 1.00 -3.00
N LEU A 30 7.88 2.11 -2.76
CA LEU A 30 6.42 2.17 -2.66
C LEU A 30 5.75 1.55 -3.90
N CYS A 31 4.75 0.68 -3.73
CA CYS A 31 4.05 0.09 -4.87
C CYS A 31 3.45 1.19 -5.76
N GLY A 32 3.73 1.11 -7.07
CA GLY A 32 3.34 2.15 -8.02
C GLY A 32 1.84 2.39 -8.10
N SER A 33 1.01 1.40 -7.76
CA SER A 33 -0.45 1.55 -7.71
C SER A 33 -0.93 2.48 -6.59
N LEU A 34 -0.13 2.71 -5.55
CA LEU A 34 -0.46 3.54 -4.39
C LEU A 34 -0.16 5.03 -4.61
N ILE A 35 0.70 5.36 -5.59
CA ILE A 35 1.14 6.74 -5.85
C ILE A 35 0.01 7.61 -6.43
N PRO A 36 -0.67 7.21 -7.54
CA PRO A 36 -1.75 8.03 -8.09
C PRO A 36 -2.91 8.30 -7.12
N PRO A 37 -3.41 7.31 -6.35
CA PRO A 37 -4.43 7.57 -5.34
C PRO A 37 -4.03 8.65 -4.33
N GLY A 38 -2.78 8.66 -3.85
CA GLY A 38 -2.31 9.69 -2.90
C GLY A 38 -2.44 11.10 -3.46
N ALA A 39 -1.99 11.31 -4.70
CA ALA A 39 -2.12 12.60 -5.38
C ALA A 39 -3.60 13.00 -5.60
N ILE A 40 -4.46 12.04 -5.95
CA ILE A 40 -5.89 12.29 -6.15
C ILE A 40 -6.59 12.61 -4.83
N PHE A 41 -6.26 11.92 -3.74
CA PHE A 41 -6.85 12.19 -2.43
C PHE A 41 -6.55 13.61 -1.95
N GLU A 42 -5.29 14.06 -2.07
CA GLU A 42 -4.95 15.44 -1.71
C GLU A 42 -5.66 16.47 -2.59
N LEU A 43 -5.77 16.20 -3.89
CA LEU A 43 -6.44 17.09 -4.84
C LEU A 43 -7.95 17.23 -4.55
N VAL A 44 -8.60 16.14 -4.14
CA VAL A 44 -10.06 16.11 -3.91
C VAL A 44 -10.43 16.49 -2.49
N ALA A 45 -9.75 15.95 -1.49
CA ALA A 45 -10.12 16.07 -0.07
C ALA A 45 -9.28 17.10 0.70
N GLY A 46 -8.26 17.70 0.06
CA GLY A 46 -7.31 18.60 0.70
C GLY A 46 -6.20 17.87 1.45
N ARG A 47 -5.16 18.62 1.87
CA ARG A 47 -3.92 18.06 2.43
C ARG A 47 -4.14 17.16 3.66
N ALA A 48 -4.91 17.63 4.65
CA ALA A 48 -5.07 16.93 5.91
C ALA A 48 -5.85 15.61 5.73
N THR A 49 -7.03 15.68 5.10
CA THR A 49 -7.86 14.49 4.85
C THR A 49 -7.22 13.57 3.82
N GLY A 50 -6.61 14.12 2.77
CA GLY A 50 -5.90 13.34 1.76
C GLY A 50 -4.77 12.49 2.35
N LEU A 51 -4.00 13.06 3.29
CA LEU A 51 -2.97 12.32 4.03
C LEU A 51 -3.55 11.18 4.87
N GLN A 52 -4.70 11.40 5.51
CA GLN A 52 -5.40 10.34 6.25
C GLN A 52 -5.89 9.23 5.31
N MET A 53 -6.45 9.58 4.15
CA MET A 53 -6.94 8.62 3.16
C MET A 53 -5.82 7.75 2.58
N ILE A 54 -4.65 8.33 2.26
CA ILE A 54 -3.52 7.53 1.77
C ILE A 54 -2.95 6.65 2.89
N SER A 55 -2.92 7.11 4.14
CA SER A 55 -2.55 6.27 5.29
C SER A 55 -3.48 5.07 5.42
N GLU A 56 -4.78 5.26 5.23
CA GLU A 56 -5.77 4.18 5.24
C GLU A 56 -5.55 3.17 4.11
N LEU A 57 -5.34 3.68 2.90
CA LEU A 57 -5.08 2.84 1.74
C LEU A 57 -3.80 2.02 1.92
N LEU A 58 -2.73 2.61 2.47
CA LEU A 58 -1.48 1.91 2.81
C LEU A 58 -1.70 0.85 3.89
N GLY A 59 -2.47 1.17 4.92
CA GLY A 59 -2.84 0.26 5.99
C GLY A 59 -3.58 -0.98 5.46
N TRP A 60 -4.62 -0.75 4.67
CA TRP A 60 -5.38 -1.81 3.99
C TRP A 60 -4.51 -2.63 3.04
N TYR A 61 -3.66 -1.99 2.23
CA TYR A 61 -2.81 -2.70 1.27
C TYR A 61 -1.89 -3.71 1.95
N GLN A 62 -1.39 -3.41 3.13
CA GLN A 62 -0.48 -4.31 3.84
C GLN A 62 -1.16 -5.61 4.28
N THR A 63 -2.47 -5.56 4.57
CA THR A 63 -3.23 -6.67 5.17
C THR A 63 -4.14 -7.38 4.18
N TYR A 64 -4.40 -6.77 3.01
CA TYR A 64 -5.29 -7.34 2.02
C TYR A 64 -4.64 -8.50 1.21
N PRO A 65 -5.37 -9.61 0.99
CA PRO A 65 -4.88 -10.72 0.16
C PRO A 65 -4.97 -10.39 -1.33
N PHE A 66 -3.81 -10.14 -1.97
CA PHE A 66 -3.72 -9.77 -3.38
C PHE A 66 -3.24 -10.91 -4.29
N PRO A 67 -3.68 -10.93 -5.57
CA PRO A 67 -4.71 -10.08 -6.17
C PRO A 67 -6.12 -10.58 -5.88
N SER A 68 -7.15 -9.73 -5.90
CA SER A 68 -8.54 -10.20 -5.85
C SER A 68 -8.98 -10.83 -7.18
N THR A 69 -10.00 -11.67 -7.12
CA THR A 69 -10.61 -12.31 -8.31
C THR A 69 -11.54 -11.38 -9.10
N LYS A 70 -11.77 -10.15 -8.61
CA LYS A 70 -12.70 -9.16 -9.20
C LYS A 70 -12.36 -8.84 -10.66
N TRP A 71 -11.09 -8.95 -11.01
CA TRP A 71 -10.55 -8.55 -12.32
C TRP A 71 -10.33 -9.73 -13.27
N ASP A 72 -10.68 -10.95 -12.86
CA ASP A 72 -10.47 -12.15 -13.69
C ASP A 72 -11.24 -12.07 -15.03
N GLY A 73 -12.41 -11.43 -15.05
CA GLY A 73 -13.19 -11.18 -16.27
C GLY A 73 -12.89 -9.84 -16.96
N ALA A 74 -12.00 -9.02 -16.41
CA ALA A 74 -11.74 -7.65 -16.86
C ALA A 74 -10.42 -7.54 -17.65
N GLY A 75 -10.20 -8.47 -18.59
CA GLY A 75 -9.00 -8.48 -19.43
C GLY A 75 -7.76 -9.14 -18.80
N SER A 76 -7.91 -9.80 -17.66
CA SER A 76 -6.86 -10.68 -17.12
C SER A 76 -6.68 -11.90 -18.01
N THR A 77 -5.42 -12.28 -18.21
CA THR A 77 -5.01 -13.48 -18.94
C THR A 77 -4.72 -14.67 -18.02
N PHE A 78 -4.65 -14.44 -16.71
CA PHE A 78 -4.37 -15.46 -15.68
C PHE A 78 -5.43 -15.35 -14.59
N PRO A 79 -6.62 -15.97 -14.73
CA PRO A 79 -7.66 -15.91 -13.69
C PRO A 79 -7.25 -16.71 -12.44
N LYS A 80 -7.85 -16.41 -11.29
CA LYS A 80 -7.70 -17.17 -10.03
C LYS A 80 -6.25 -17.38 -9.58
N GLN A 81 -5.41 -16.35 -9.74
CA GLN A 81 -4.04 -16.37 -9.24
C GLN A 81 -4.00 -16.57 -7.73
N LEU A 82 -2.91 -17.20 -7.25
CA LEU A 82 -2.62 -17.34 -5.83
C LEU A 82 -2.74 -15.98 -5.13
N GLN A 83 -3.36 -15.95 -3.95
CA GLN A 83 -3.42 -14.74 -3.15
C GLN A 83 -2.35 -14.76 -2.05
N THR A 84 -1.71 -13.61 -1.82
CA THR A 84 -0.77 -13.41 -0.72
C THR A 84 -1.01 -12.07 -0.06
N VAL A 85 -0.90 -12.01 1.26
CA VAL A 85 -0.86 -10.75 2.01
C VAL A 85 0.57 -10.21 2.01
N ALA A 86 0.77 -8.96 1.57
CA ALA A 86 2.11 -8.41 1.38
C ALA A 86 2.83 -8.11 2.71
N ASN A 87 2.09 -7.76 3.78
CA ASN A 87 2.61 -7.22 5.04
C ASN A 87 3.51 -5.98 4.87
N SER A 88 3.49 -5.33 3.71
CA SER A 88 4.34 -4.18 3.40
C SER A 88 3.75 -3.38 2.24
N PRO A 89 3.82 -2.04 2.24
CA PRO A 89 3.45 -1.24 1.07
C PRO A 89 4.54 -1.28 -0.03
N LEU A 90 5.68 -1.91 0.25
CA LEU A 90 6.81 -1.96 -0.68
C LEU A 90 6.57 -2.96 -1.81
N CYS A 91 6.84 -2.52 -3.02
CA CYS A 91 6.75 -3.27 -4.27
C CYS A 91 7.66 -4.50 -4.25
N HIS A 92 8.91 -4.33 -3.80
CA HIS A 92 9.87 -5.43 -3.69
C HIS A 92 9.35 -6.55 -2.79
N GLN A 93 8.86 -6.21 -1.60
CA GLN A 93 8.33 -7.17 -0.64
C GLN A 93 7.05 -7.86 -1.18
N SER A 94 6.09 -7.08 -1.70
CA SER A 94 4.84 -7.62 -2.26
C SER A 94 5.07 -8.56 -3.44
N ILE A 95 5.91 -8.17 -4.40
CA ILE A 95 6.17 -8.99 -5.60
C ILE A 95 7.00 -10.22 -5.22
N SER A 96 8.10 -10.06 -4.48
CA SER A 96 9.01 -11.16 -4.15
C SER A 96 8.29 -12.25 -3.36
N LYS A 97 7.50 -11.85 -2.35
CA LYS A 97 6.67 -12.80 -1.58
C LYS A 97 5.73 -13.59 -2.46
N TRP A 98 5.04 -12.91 -3.38
CA TRP A 98 4.08 -13.57 -4.25
C TRP A 98 4.75 -14.48 -5.30
N VAL A 99 5.79 -14.02 -5.99
CA VAL A 99 6.44 -14.83 -7.04
C VAL A 99 7.09 -16.09 -6.47
N ASN A 100 7.61 -16.01 -5.24
CA ASN A 100 8.14 -17.17 -4.53
C ASN A 100 7.02 -18.16 -4.18
N ALA A 101 5.88 -17.67 -3.64
CA ALA A 101 4.76 -18.52 -3.28
C ALA A 101 4.06 -19.15 -4.50
N ALA A 102 3.95 -18.40 -5.61
CA ALA A 102 3.40 -18.87 -6.87
C ALA A 102 4.39 -19.73 -7.68
N ASN A 103 5.66 -19.79 -7.26
CA ASN A 103 6.76 -20.47 -7.96
C ASN A 103 6.90 -20.03 -9.43
N VAL A 104 6.91 -18.71 -9.66
CA VAL A 104 7.06 -18.12 -11.01
C VAL A 104 8.20 -17.12 -11.05
N LYS A 105 8.69 -16.83 -12.27
CA LYS A 105 9.74 -15.82 -12.45
C LYS A 105 9.18 -14.40 -12.33
N VAL A 106 9.96 -13.48 -11.78
CA VAL A 106 9.59 -12.05 -11.72
C VAL A 106 9.37 -11.44 -13.11
N GLY A 107 10.06 -11.92 -14.15
CA GLY A 107 9.85 -11.49 -15.53
C GLY A 107 8.59 -12.06 -16.21
N SER A 108 7.80 -12.90 -15.52
CA SER A 108 6.67 -13.60 -16.13
C SER A 108 5.50 -12.67 -16.48
N ARG A 109 4.74 -13.06 -17.51
CA ARG A 109 3.44 -12.45 -17.83
C ARG A 109 2.44 -12.61 -16.69
N GLU A 110 2.52 -13.71 -15.96
CA GLU A 110 1.65 -13.98 -14.81
C GLU A 110 1.86 -12.95 -13.69
N ARG A 111 3.11 -12.63 -13.34
CA ARG A 111 3.40 -11.54 -12.40
C ARG A 111 2.92 -10.19 -12.94
N ALA A 112 3.08 -9.93 -14.23
CA ALA A 112 2.59 -8.68 -14.85
C ALA A 112 1.06 -8.55 -14.75
N ASP A 113 0.34 -9.63 -15.02
CA ASP A 113 -1.10 -9.73 -14.88
C ASP A 113 -1.53 -9.44 -13.43
N ARG A 114 -0.86 -10.07 -12.44
CA ARG A 114 -1.08 -9.79 -11.02
C ARG A 114 -0.91 -8.30 -10.72
N CYS A 115 0.18 -7.67 -11.15
CA CYS A 115 0.39 -6.24 -10.89
C CYS A 115 -0.72 -5.37 -11.49
N GLY A 116 -1.25 -5.75 -12.66
CA GLY A 116 -2.43 -5.12 -13.24
C GLY A 116 -3.66 -5.25 -12.33
N LYS A 117 -3.93 -6.44 -11.80
CA LYS A 117 -5.03 -6.67 -10.85
C LYS A 117 -4.86 -5.92 -9.54
N VAL A 118 -3.64 -5.88 -8.99
CA VAL A 118 -3.33 -5.10 -7.79
C VAL A 118 -3.60 -3.62 -8.02
N SER A 119 -3.26 -3.07 -9.20
CA SER A 119 -3.63 -1.70 -9.56
C SER A 119 -5.15 -1.52 -9.61
N GLY A 120 -5.89 -2.49 -10.16
CA GLY A 120 -7.36 -2.48 -10.13
C GLY A 120 -7.92 -2.48 -8.72
N ASP A 121 -7.43 -3.36 -7.84
CA ASP A 121 -7.87 -3.44 -6.45
C ASP A 121 -7.59 -2.15 -5.67
N VAL A 122 -6.41 -1.57 -5.86
CA VAL A 122 -6.04 -0.30 -5.24
C VAL A 122 -6.91 0.84 -5.76
N ALA A 123 -7.16 0.91 -7.07
CA ALA A 123 -8.05 1.92 -7.65
C ALA A 123 -9.48 1.78 -7.14
N PHE A 124 -9.98 0.55 -7.01
CA PHE A 124 -11.29 0.26 -6.43
C PHE A 124 -11.35 0.72 -4.97
N LYS A 125 -10.36 0.33 -4.14
CA LYS A 125 -10.34 0.74 -2.74
C LYS A 125 -10.22 2.25 -2.57
N ALA A 126 -9.40 2.90 -3.39
CA ALA A 126 -9.28 4.36 -3.39
C ALA A 126 -10.61 5.04 -3.73
N THR A 127 -11.36 4.48 -4.69
CA THR A 127 -12.70 4.96 -5.03
C THR A 127 -13.68 4.78 -3.88
N GLU A 128 -13.64 3.64 -3.16
CA GLU A 128 -14.45 3.46 -1.94
C GLU A 128 -14.17 4.55 -0.91
N LEU A 129 -12.89 4.84 -0.64
CA LEU A 129 -12.50 5.88 0.31
C LEU A 129 -13.01 7.26 -0.13
N LEU A 130 -12.85 7.61 -1.41
CA LEU A 130 -13.36 8.87 -1.97
C LEU A 130 -14.89 8.97 -1.88
N ASN A 131 -15.61 7.89 -2.13
CA ASN A 131 -17.07 7.85 -2.00
C ASN A 131 -17.49 8.05 -0.53
N THR A 132 -16.82 7.40 0.42
CA THR A 132 -17.11 7.61 1.85
C THR A 132 -16.82 9.05 2.28
N PHE A 133 -15.78 9.68 1.72
CA PHE A 133 -15.47 11.08 1.96
C PHE A 133 -16.55 12.00 1.37
N ALA A 134 -16.96 11.78 0.13
CA ALA A 134 -18.03 12.55 -0.52
C ALA A 134 -19.36 12.47 0.23
N ASP A 135 -19.66 11.32 0.84
CA ASP A 135 -20.82 11.11 1.71
C ASP A 135 -20.68 11.75 3.12
N GLY A 136 -19.53 12.33 3.45
CA GLY A 136 -19.25 12.86 4.80
C GLY A 136 -19.05 11.77 5.87
N LYS A 137 -18.77 10.52 5.45
CA LYS A 137 -18.66 9.33 6.31
C LYS A 137 -17.24 8.79 6.45
N PHE A 138 -16.25 9.43 5.83
CA PHE A 138 -14.87 9.00 5.93
C PHE A 138 -14.39 9.08 7.38
N VAL A 139 -13.89 7.95 7.89
CA VAL A 139 -13.28 7.83 9.21
C VAL A 139 -11.97 7.06 9.09
N VAL A 140 -10.98 7.49 9.86
CA VAL A 140 -9.71 6.78 10.01
C VAL A 140 -9.98 5.48 10.78
N ALA A 141 -9.65 4.34 10.19
CA ALA A 141 -9.96 3.00 10.67
C ALA A 141 -8.72 2.13 10.87
N PHE A 142 -7.64 2.35 10.11
CA PHE A 142 -6.42 1.58 10.19
C PHE A 142 -5.75 1.78 11.55
N LYS A 143 -5.40 0.64 12.14
CA LYS A 143 -4.55 0.56 13.30
C LYS A 143 -3.44 -0.45 13.00
N PRO A 144 -2.21 -0.20 13.48
CA PRO A 144 -1.16 -1.22 13.52
C PRO A 144 -1.70 -2.53 14.07
N THR A 145 -1.32 -3.65 13.47
CA THR A 145 -1.73 -4.97 13.95
C THR A 145 -1.02 -5.27 15.27
N ASP A 146 -1.66 -6.07 16.13
CA ASP A 146 -1.14 -6.41 17.46
C ASP A 146 0.29 -6.96 17.41
N ASP A 147 0.63 -7.68 16.34
CA ASP A 147 1.95 -8.27 16.08
C ASP A 147 3.11 -7.27 16.13
N TYR A 148 2.89 -5.98 15.80
CA TYR A 148 3.93 -4.95 15.84
C TYR A 148 3.50 -3.64 16.53
N ALA A 149 2.22 -3.51 16.91
CA ALA A 149 1.71 -2.35 17.61
C ALA A 149 2.47 -2.08 18.92
N GLY A 150 2.95 -3.14 19.60
CA GLY A 150 3.72 -3.07 20.84
C GLY A 150 5.06 -2.32 20.71
N CYS A 151 5.61 -2.17 19.51
CA CYS A 151 6.87 -1.46 19.30
C CYS A 151 6.68 0.08 19.36
N LEU A 152 5.52 0.56 18.92
CA LEU A 152 5.30 1.99 18.68
C LEU A 152 5.33 2.88 19.93
N PRO A 153 4.82 2.45 21.11
CA PRO A 153 4.88 3.27 22.33
C PRO A 153 6.30 3.65 22.78
N CYS A 154 7.31 2.83 22.46
CA CYS A 154 8.70 3.13 22.79
C CYS A 154 9.46 3.81 21.65
N HIS A 155 9.20 3.41 20.41
CA HIS A 155 10.02 3.80 19.26
C HIS A 155 9.47 5.00 18.46
N ARG A 156 8.22 5.41 18.68
CA ARG A 156 7.59 6.45 17.84
C ARG A 156 6.71 7.42 18.63
N GLY A 157 7.02 8.70 18.50
CA GLY A 157 6.19 9.81 18.95
C GLY A 157 6.85 10.62 20.06
N ALA A 158 6.41 11.86 20.22
CA ALA A 158 7.02 12.83 21.13
C ALA A 158 7.04 12.41 22.62
N ASN A 159 6.16 11.49 23.01
CA ASN A 159 6.10 10.93 24.38
C ASN A 159 6.66 9.51 24.46
N SER A 160 7.30 9.02 23.40
CA SER A 160 7.91 7.70 23.38
C SER A 160 9.27 7.71 24.07
N MET A 161 9.73 6.54 24.50
CA MET A 161 10.98 6.42 25.26
C MET A 161 12.23 6.73 24.42
N LEU A 162 12.24 6.30 23.16
CA LEU A 162 13.40 6.36 22.27
C LEU A 162 13.21 7.33 21.10
N ASP A 163 11.99 7.41 20.55
CA ASP A 163 11.64 8.20 19.36
C ASP A 163 12.65 8.07 18.21
N ASP A 164 13.10 6.83 17.95
CA ASP A 164 14.17 6.48 17.00
C ASP A 164 13.66 5.83 15.71
N GLN A 165 12.35 5.69 15.54
CA GLN A 165 11.70 5.09 14.37
C GLN A 165 10.72 6.06 13.70
N MET A 166 10.78 6.13 12.37
CA MET A 166 9.80 6.84 11.55
C MET A 166 8.99 5.87 10.68
N GLY A 167 7.66 5.91 10.80
CA GLY A 167 6.74 5.22 9.91
C GLY A 167 5.69 4.37 10.62
N LEU A 168 4.72 3.87 9.84
CA LEU A 168 3.61 3.02 10.28
C LEU A 168 3.61 1.63 9.65
N ALA A 169 4.56 1.38 8.73
CA ALA A 169 4.67 0.10 8.05
C ALA A 169 4.95 -1.03 9.06
N ASN A 170 4.45 -2.22 8.76
CA ASN A 170 4.70 -3.40 9.60
C ASN A 170 6.22 -3.64 9.76
N CYS A 171 6.66 -3.77 11.00
CA CYS A 171 8.07 -3.95 11.35
C CYS A 171 8.58 -5.37 11.02
N LEU A 172 7.71 -6.38 11.15
CA LEU A 172 8.10 -7.78 11.15
C LEU A 172 8.72 -8.31 9.85
N PRO A 173 8.35 -7.86 8.64
CA PRO A 173 9.04 -8.30 7.43
C PRO A 173 10.54 -7.99 7.38
N CYS A 174 11.02 -7.08 8.23
CA CYS A 174 12.44 -6.71 8.33
C CYS A 174 13.03 -6.95 9.72
N HIS A 175 12.19 -7.01 10.76
CA HIS A 175 12.57 -7.14 12.15
C HIS A 175 11.93 -8.41 12.76
N ASP A 176 12.21 -9.57 12.18
CA ASP A 176 11.79 -10.90 12.63
C ASP A 176 12.94 -11.77 13.20
N ASP A 177 14.17 -11.26 13.19
CA ASP A 177 15.36 -12.02 13.58
C ASP A 177 15.31 -12.41 15.08
N PRO A 178 15.75 -13.63 15.49
CA PRO A 178 15.90 -14.01 16.90
C PRO A 178 16.75 -13.01 17.69
N GLY A 179 17.56 -12.22 16.98
CA GLY A 179 18.31 -11.08 17.48
C GLY A 179 17.46 -9.99 18.15
N TYR A 180 16.16 -9.86 17.86
CA TYR A 180 15.26 -8.96 18.59
C TYR A 180 15.07 -9.39 20.07
N LYS A 181 15.18 -10.68 20.37
CA LYS A 181 15.26 -11.16 21.77
C LYS A 181 16.63 -10.89 22.41
N SER A 182 17.66 -10.58 21.61
CA SER A 182 19.03 -10.34 22.08
C SER A 182 19.51 -8.90 21.95
N VAL A 183 18.80 -8.01 21.26
CA VAL A 183 18.90 -6.56 21.51
C VAL A 183 18.28 -6.42 22.88
N PRO A 184 19.08 -6.23 23.94
CA PRO A 184 18.48 -6.09 25.23
C PRO A 184 17.69 -4.78 25.12
N HIS A 185 16.39 -4.85 25.41
CA HIS A 185 15.61 -3.66 25.74
C HIS A 185 16.22 -3.13 27.05
N GLN A 186 17.46 -2.62 26.97
CA GLN A 186 18.15 -1.92 28.03
C GLN A 186 17.41 -0.61 28.11
N LEU A 187 16.27 -0.67 28.78
CA LEU A 187 15.71 0.43 29.52
C LEU A 187 16.90 0.98 30.30
N LYS A 188 17.52 2.05 29.80
CA LYS A 188 18.47 2.81 30.62
C LYS A 188 17.65 3.21 31.84
N LYS A 189 17.98 2.61 32.98
CA LYS A 189 17.42 2.95 34.28
C LYS A 189 17.62 4.44 34.55
#